data_AF-A0A972T1P7-F1
#
_entry.id   AF-A0A972T1P7-F1
#
_cell.length_a   1.000
_cell.length_b   1.000
_cell.length_c   1.000
_cell.angle_alpha   90.00
_cell.angle_beta   90.00
_cell.angle_gamma   90.00
#
_symmetry.space_group_name_H-M   'P 1'
#
loop_
_entity.id
_entity.type
_entity.pdbx_description
1 polymer ?
#
loop_
_entity_poly.entity_id
_entity_poly.type
_entity_poly.pdbx_seq_one_letter_code
_entity_poly.pdbx_strand_id
1 'polypeptide(L)'
;MRRRLLVTVLAIQLCVLMGGLEAFAAGAPTNYTVNIPYAEPYYPPRNGQLEVMWQFNVPSGHKVIAISVQLYNPDYYYFCGYKIVVDGVVVRNGLVRPSKTITVTWIGEAWSSVIIGRYAHQYTWYGALGINSGTLSNISYAADQATAEAAKASADAAKTEAINAKNAADTAATIAANAKASADAAKTSADTAAARVWDSVESKSAATLAKEARDKANQALTEILNVKVSIGPLILKVSGRNNATCTRATSFDVVIQASGATEFRVKADTGSWSEWVPVGSVATATGIIGSGAHTVYVEARNAAGAMATGQMTVFKI
;
A
#
# COMPACT_ATOMS: atom_id res chain seq x y z
N MET A 1 4.99 1.85 15.51
CA MET A 1 4.13 2.44 16.56
C MET A 1 3.54 3.82 16.21
N ARG A 2 4.25 4.74 15.55
CA ARG A 2 3.74 6.11 15.27
C ARG A 2 2.54 6.22 14.31
N ARG A 3 2.29 5.26 13.41
CA ARG A 3 1.14 5.31 12.47
C ARG A 3 -0.22 4.96 13.10
N ARG A 4 -0.26 4.26 14.24
CA ARG A 4 -1.53 3.98 14.93
C ARG A 4 -2.07 5.19 15.70
N LEU A 5 -1.21 6.12 16.12
CA LEU A 5 -1.63 7.30 16.89
C LEU A 5 -2.38 8.33 16.02
N LEU A 6 -2.01 8.48 14.74
CA LEU A 6 -2.61 9.50 13.87
C LEU A 6 -4.05 9.16 13.45
N VAL A 7 -4.36 7.89 13.24
CA VAL A 7 -5.70 7.43 12.83
C VAL A 7 -6.68 7.52 14.00
N THR A 8 -6.23 7.26 15.23
CA THR A 8 -7.07 7.37 16.43
C THR A 8 -7.39 8.83 16.77
N VAL A 9 -6.45 9.76 16.56
CA VAL A 9 -6.69 11.19 16.80
C VAL A 9 -7.68 11.77 15.80
N LEU A 10 -7.61 11.39 14.51
CA LEU A 10 -8.57 11.87 13.49
C LEU A 10 -9.99 11.30 13.70
N ALA A 11 -10.11 10.03 14.12
CA ALA A 11 -11.40 9.41 14.42
C ALA A 11 -12.07 10.01 15.68
N ILE A 12 -11.27 10.37 16.70
CA ILE A 12 -11.78 11.04 17.91
C ILE A 12 -12.20 12.48 17.58
N GLN A 13 -11.47 13.21 16.73
CA GLN A 13 -11.87 14.56 16.31
C GLN A 13 -13.17 14.57 15.48
N LEU A 14 -13.41 13.54 14.66
CA LEU A 14 -14.67 13.42 13.90
C LEU A 14 -15.86 13.02 14.78
N CYS A 15 -15.66 12.18 15.81
CA CYS A 15 -16.71 11.85 16.78
C CYS A 15 -17.07 13.02 17.71
N VAL A 16 -16.11 13.87 18.08
CA VAL A 16 -16.36 15.06 18.92
C VAL A 16 -17.11 16.16 18.15
N LEU A 17 -16.94 16.23 16.82
CA LEU A 17 -17.70 17.15 15.97
C LEU A 17 -19.14 16.68 15.69
N MET A 18 -19.41 15.36 15.70
CA MET A 18 -20.78 14.84 15.52
C MET A 18 -21.60 14.77 16.82
N GLY A 19 -20.97 14.68 17.99
CA GLY A 19 -21.66 14.68 19.29
C GLY A 19 -22.02 16.07 19.85
N GLY A 20 -21.54 17.15 19.22
CA GLY A 20 -21.71 18.53 19.71
C GLY A 20 -22.77 19.38 18.99
N LEU A 21 -23.37 18.87 17.91
CA LEU A 21 -24.27 19.67 17.06
C LEU A 21 -25.77 19.38 17.26
N GLU A 22 -26.14 18.36 18.04
CA GLU A 22 -27.56 18.01 18.25
C GLU A 22 -28.27 18.87 19.32
N ALA A 23 -27.54 19.70 20.08
CA ALA A 23 -28.12 20.46 21.19
C ALA A 23 -28.38 21.95 20.91
N PHE A 24 -28.00 22.49 19.74
CA PHE A 24 -28.03 23.96 19.51
C PHE A 24 -28.76 24.43 18.24
N ALA A 25 -29.44 23.54 17.50
CA ALA A 25 -30.24 23.90 16.33
C ALA A 25 -31.76 23.82 16.55
N ALA A 26 -32.22 23.45 17.74
CA ALA A 26 -33.59 23.73 18.15
C ALA A 26 -33.59 25.17 18.66
N GLY A 27 -33.88 26.13 17.77
CA GLY A 27 -34.02 27.53 18.15
C GLY A 27 -34.85 27.62 19.42
N ALA A 28 -34.24 28.17 20.49
CA ALA A 28 -34.89 28.25 21.78
C ALA A 28 -36.29 28.87 21.57
N PRO A 29 -37.35 28.28 22.14
CA PRO A 29 -38.70 28.79 21.92
C PRO A 29 -38.71 30.26 22.28
N THR A 30 -38.95 31.11 21.28
CA THR A 30 -39.12 32.54 21.50
C THR A 30 -40.50 32.70 22.12
N ASN A 31 -40.50 32.83 23.45
CA ASN A 31 -41.69 33.17 24.19
C ASN A 31 -42.10 34.58 23.79
N TYR A 32 -43.20 34.71 23.05
CA TYR A 32 -43.83 35.99 22.82
C TYR A 32 -45.05 36.12 23.74
N THR A 33 -45.20 37.30 24.34
CA THR A 33 -46.34 37.63 25.19
C THR A 33 -47.30 38.50 24.41
N VAL A 34 -48.56 38.09 24.30
CA VAL A 34 -49.62 38.91 23.68
C VAL A 34 -50.35 39.63 24.79
N ASN A 35 -50.36 40.97 24.76
CA ASN A 35 -51.13 41.76 25.71
C ASN A 35 -52.62 41.72 25.35
N ILE A 36 -53.46 41.42 26.34
CA ILE A 36 -54.93 41.49 26.24
C ILE A 36 -55.31 42.93 26.63
N PRO A 37 -55.91 43.71 25.72
CA PRO A 37 -56.24 45.10 25.98
C PRO A 37 -57.39 45.24 26.97
N TYR A 38 -57.55 46.45 27.50
CA TYR A 38 -58.74 46.84 28.24
C TYR A 38 -59.99 46.71 27.37
N ALA A 39 -61.07 46.21 27.94
CA ALA A 39 -62.40 46.17 27.32
C ALA A 39 -63.41 46.73 28.31
N GLU A 40 -64.16 47.75 27.87
CA GLU A 40 -65.12 48.43 28.74
C GLU A 40 -66.17 47.47 29.31
N PRO A 41 -66.50 47.59 30.60
CA PRO A 41 -67.60 46.85 31.18
C PRO A 41 -68.91 47.18 30.49
N TYR A 42 -69.56 46.16 29.97
CA TYR A 42 -70.87 46.29 29.36
C TYR A 42 -71.71 45.06 29.70
N TYR A 43 -73.02 45.25 29.68
CA TYR A 43 -73.97 44.25 30.10
C TYR A 43 -74.07 43.13 29.05
N PRO A 44 -74.01 41.85 29.45
CA PRO A 44 -74.08 40.74 28.50
C PRO A 44 -75.45 40.68 27.78
N PRO A 45 -75.68 39.75 26.84
CA PRO A 45 -77.02 39.45 26.34
C PRO A 45 -77.85 38.73 27.40
N ARG A 46 -79.14 39.09 27.56
CA ARG A 46 -80.04 38.48 28.57
C ARG A 46 -80.40 37.02 28.29
N ASN A 47 -80.16 36.53 27.08
CA ASN A 47 -80.49 35.18 26.62
C ASN A 47 -79.41 34.14 26.98
N GLY A 48 -78.40 34.51 27.78
CA GLY A 48 -77.32 33.62 28.19
C GLY A 48 -76.29 33.30 27.09
N GLN A 49 -76.41 33.94 25.92
CA GLN A 49 -75.39 33.83 24.86
C GLN A 49 -74.08 34.44 25.32
N LEU A 50 -72.98 33.82 24.89
CA LEU A 50 -71.65 34.33 25.13
C LEU A 50 -71.40 35.52 24.20
N GLU A 51 -71.20 36.69 24.79
CA GLU A 51 -70.70 37.86 24.08
C GLU A 51 -69.18 37.89 24.19
N VAL A 52 -68.52 37.94 23.03
CA VAL A 52 -67.06 37.97 22.95
C VAL A 52 -66.57 39.35 23.38
N MET A 53 -65.79 39.39 24.46
CA MET A 53 -65.10 40.61 24.88
C MET A 53 -63.73 40.73 24.19
N TRP A 54 -63.07 39.60 23.96
CA TRP A 54 -61.79 39.54 23.27
C TRP A 54 -61.56 38.17 22.63
N GLN A 55 -60.92 38.16 21.46
CA GLN A 55 -60.54 36.94 20.74
C GLN A 55 -59.14 37.09 20.15
N PHE A 56 -58.40 35.99 20.17
CA PHE A 56 -57.09 35.87 19.52
C PHE A 56 -56.98 34.55 18.75
N ASN A 57 -56.62 34.65 17.47
CA ASN A 57 -56.27 33.51 16.64
C ASN A 57 -54.75 33.43 16.58
N VAL A 58 -54.19 32.30 17.01
CA VAL A 58 -52.75 32.11 17.10
C VAL A 58 -52.17 31.98 15.69
N PRO A 59 -51.13 32.75 15.30
CA PRO A 59 -50.51 32.61 13.99
C PRO A 59 -49.99 31.19 13.75
N SER A 60 -49.97 30.75 12.49
CA SER A 60 -49.47 29.42 12.10
C SER A 60 -48.04 29.21 12.62
N GLY A 61 -47.76 28.02 13.18
CA GLY A 61 -46.46 27.69 13.79
C GLY A 61 -46.30 28.12 15.25
N HIS A 62 -47.30 28.77 15.85
CA HIS A 62 -47.29 29.17 17.26
C HIS A 62 -48.42 28.49 18.04
N LYS A 63 -48.25 28.36 19.36
CA LYS A 63 -49.23 27.74 20.27
C LYS A 63 -49.29 28.45 21.62
N VAL A 64 -50.48 28.92 22.00
CA VAL A 64 -50.66 29.54 23.32
C VAL A 64 -50.80 28.43 24.35
N ILE A 65 -50.08 28.54 25.47
CA ILE A 65 -50.11 27.53 26.54
C ILE A 65 -50.62 28.09 27.87
N ALA A 66 -50.64 29.41 28.01
CA ALA A 66 -51.09 30.07 29.21
C ALA A 66 -51.82 31.39 28.91
N ILE A 67 -52.86 31.65 29.69
CA ILE A 67 -53.60 32.90 29.72
C ILE A 67 -53.67 33.40 31.16
N SER A 68 -53.47 34.69 31.36
CA SER A 68 -53.77 35.39 32.61
C SER A 68 -54.56 36.65 32.28
N VAL A 69 -55.79 36.78 32.77
CA VAL A 69 -56.67 37.93 32.49
C VAL A 69 -57.31 38.46 33.77
N GLN A 70 -57.35 39.78 33.93
CA GLN A 70 -58.09 40.47 34.97
C GLN A 70 -59.46 40.89 34.46
N LEU A 71 -60.51 40.36 35.07
CA LEU A 71 -61.90 40.69 34.76
C LEU A 71 -62.46 41.60 35.85
N TYR A 72 -63.19 42.63 35.46
CA TYR A 72 -63.74 43.64 36.39
C TYR A 72 -65.24 43.83 36.18
N ASN A 73 -66.00 43.71 37.27
CA ASN A 73 -67.44 43.99 37.31
C ASN A 73 -67.69 45.27 38.12
N PRO A 74 -68.03 46.40 37.49
CA PRO A 74 -68.32 47.65 38.19
C PRO A 74 -69.70 47.70 38.83
N ASP A 75 -70.64 46.80 38.47
CA ASP A 75 -71.97 46.82 39.05
C ASP A 75 -71.94 46.50 40.53
N TYR A 76 -72.79 47.18 41.30
CA TYR A 76 -72.89 47.01 42.74
C TYR A 76 -73.83 45.88 43.17
N TYR A 77 -74.73 45.45 42.27
CA TYR A 77 -75.83 44.57 42.63
C TYR A 77 -75.82 43.22 41.92
N TYR A 78 -75.24 43.15 40.72
CA TYR A 78 -75.40 41.99 39.84
C TYR A 78 -74.09 41.27 39.56
N PHE A 79 -74.17 39.94 39.55
CA PHE A 79 -73.09 39.07 39.10
C PHE A 79 -73.04 39.06 37.57
N CYS A 80 -71.86 38.83 37.00
CA CYS A 80 -71.71 38.54 35.59
C CYS A 80 -70.94 37.24 35.38
N GLY A 81 -71.40 36.39 34.45
CA GLY A 81 -70.70 35.17 34.09
C GLY A 81 -69.58 35.46 33.09
N TYR A 82 -68.49 34.69 33.19
CA TYR A 82 -67.41 34.70 32.21
C TYR A 82 -67.11 33.30 31.69
N LYS A 83 -66.69 33.21 30.43
CA LYS A 83 -66.11 31.98 29.87
C LYS A 83 -64.79 32.29 29.18
N ILE A 84 -63.85 31.37 29.34
CA ILE A 84 -62.65 31.28 28.49
C ILE A 84 -62.83 30.04 27.63
N VAL A 85 -62.84 30.25 26.32
CA VAL A 85 -62.97 29.20 25.32
C VAL A 85 -61.66 29.11 24.56
N VAL A 86 -61.09 27.92 24.47
CA VAL A 86 -59.89 27.66 23.67
C VAL A 86 -60.22 26.58 22.65
N ASP A 87 -59.95 26.84 21.38
CA ASP A 87 -60.25 25.92 20.27
C ASP A 87 -61.69 25.37 20.28
N GLY A 88 -62.65 26.23 20.64
CA GLY A 88 -64.08 25.89 20.74
C GLY A 88 -64.50 25.19 22.04
N VAL A 89 -63.57 24.87 22.94
CA VAL A 89 -63.84 24.19 24.22
C VAL A 89 -63.78 25.19 25.38
N VAL A 90 -64.82 25.20 26.22
CA VAL A 90 -64.86 26.03 27.43
C VAL A 90 -63.91 25.43 28.48
N VAL A 91 -62.77 26.11 28.73
CA VAL A 91 -61.78 25.66 29.72
C VAL A 91 -61.95 26.31 31.08
N ARG A 92 -62.57 27.49 31.13
CA ARG A 92 -62.98 28.14 32.37
C ARG A 92 -64.36 28.73 32.24
N ASN A 93 -65.14 28.58 33.30
CA ASN A 93 -66.47 29.13 33.43
C ASN A 93 -66.67 29.55 34.89
N GLY A 94 -67.11 30.78 35.13
CA GLY A 94 -67.27 31.29 36.49
C GLY A 94 -68.09 32.57 36.56
N LEU A 95 -68.17 33.14 37.76
CA LEU A 95 -68.93 34.36 38.04
C LEU A 95 -68.01 35.42 38.66
N VAL A 96 -68.21 36.68 38.27
CA VAL A 96 -67.56 37.84 38.91
C VAL A 96 -68.58 38.55 39.78
N ARG A 97 -68.26 38.66 41.07
CA ARG A 97 -69.11 39.33 42.07
C ARG A 97 -69.22 40.83 41.79
N PRO A 98 -70.30 41.48 42.26
CA PRO A 98 -70.44 42.93 42.18
C PRO A 98 -69.25 43.67 42.80
N SER A 99 -68.80 44.75 42.16
CA SER A 99 -67.69 45.61 42.58
C SER A 99 -66.38 44.85 42.87
N LYS A 100 -66.08 43.81 42.07
CA LYS A 100 -64.85 43.01 42.21
C LYS A 100 -64.07 42.92 40.91
N THR A 101 -62.76 42.88 41.07
CA THR A 101 -61.80 42.43 40.06
C THR A 101 -61.33 41.03 40.43
N ILE A 102 -61.28 40.12 39.46
CA ILE A 102 -60.70 38.79 39.63
C ILE A 102 -59.60 38.57 38.59
N THR A 103 -58.59 37.78 38.95
CA THR A 103 -57.58 37.29 37.99
C THR A 103 -57.88 35.84 37.66
N VAL A 104 -58.07 35.55 36.38
CA VAL A 104 -58.27 34.19 35.87
C VAL A 104 -57.00 33.77 35.16
N THR A 105 -56.32 32.75 35.71
CA THR A 105 -55.16 32.12 35.07
C THR A 105 -55.50 30.71 34.65
N TRP A 106 -55.08 30.32 33.46
CA TRP A 106 -55.21 28.97 32.95
C TRP A 106 -53.97 28.58 32.17
N ILE A 107 -53.48 27.36 32.41
CA ILE A 107 -52.36 26.75 31.69
C ILE A 107 -52.90 25.44 31.14
N GLY A 108 -52.65 25.16 29.87
CA GLY A 108 -53.08 23.92 29.24
C GLY A 108 -52.25 23.58 28.02
N GLU A 109 -52.70 22.58 27.28
CA GLU A 109 -52.05 22.15 26.05
C GLU A 109 -52.09 23.24 24.98
N ALA A 110 -51.24 23.12 23.96
CA ALA A 110 -51.07 24.07 22.88
C ALA A 110 -52.37 24.49 22.16
N TRP A 111 -52.87 25.71 22.39
CA TRP A 111 -54.08 26.26 21.78
C TRP A 111 -53.81 27.02 20.48
N SER A 112 -54.77 26.96 19.55
CA SER A 112 -54.75 27.67 18.26
C SER A 112 -55.66 28.91 18.24
N SER A 113 -56.56 29.03 19.21
CA SER A 113 -57.48 30.15 19.39
C SER A 113 -57.89 30.31 20.85
N VAL A 114 -58.09 31.55 21.28
CA VAL A 114 -58.55 31.90 22.63
C VAL A 114 -59.64 32.96 22.54
N ILE A 115 -60.77 32.73 23.21
CA ILE A 115 -61.90 33.65 23.31
C ILE A 115 -62.18 33.89 24.80
N ILE A 116 -62.29 35.16 25.18
CA ILE A 116 -62.78 35.58 26.48
C ILE A 116 -64.13 36.25 26.25
N GLY A 117 -65.16 35.73 26.90
CA GLY A 117 -66.51 36.27 26.77
C GLY A 117 -67.25 36.39 28.09
N ARG A 118 -68.31 37.20 28.07
CA ARG A 118 -69.25 37.41 29.17
C ARG A 118 -70.62 36.84 28.82
N TYR A 119 -71.39 36.44 29.82
CA TYR A 119 -72.76 35.97 29.63
C TYR A 119 -73.63 36.21 30.87
N ALA A 120 -74.94 36.37 30.68
CA ALA A 120 -75.89 36.39 31.78
C ALA A 120 -76.12 34.95 32.28
N HIS A 121 -75.81 34.67 33.55
CA HIS A 121 -75.99 33.33 34.10
C HIS A 121 -77.46 33.00 34.36
N GLN A 122 -78.25 34.01 34.79
CA GLN A 122 -79.69 33.95 35.03
C GLN A 122 -80.30 35.34 34.75
N TYR A 123 -81.63 35.42 34.57
CA TYR A 123 -82.33 36.69 34.30
C TYR A 123 -82.06 37.80 35.33
N THR A 124 -81.72 37.43 36.57
CA THR A 124 -81.41 38.36 37.66
C THR A 124 -79.92 38.63 37.83
N TRP A 125 -79.03 37.95 37.10
CA TRP A 125 -77.56 38.07 37.20
C TRP A 125 -77.01 38.66 35.91
N TYR A 126 -77.25 39.96 35.78
CA TYR A 126 -76.97 40.77 34.60
C TYR A 126 -76.04 41.93 34.97
N GLY A 127 -74.86 41.64 35.51
CA GLY A 127 -73.84 42.66 35.75
C GLY A 127 -73.04 42.97 34.48
N ALA A 128 -72.54 44.18 34.36
CA ALA A 128 -71.56 44.58 33.39
C ALA A 128 -70.23 43.89 33.71
N LEU A 129 -69.55 43.41 32.68
CA LEU A 129 -68.22 42.82 32.84
C LEU A 129 -67.30 43.34 31.76
N GLY A 130 -66.10 43.76 32.16
CA GLY A 130 -65.03 44.19 31.28
C GLY A 130 -63.74 43.45 31.56
N ILE A 131 -62.74 43.74 30.72
CA ILE A 131 -61.36 43.27 30.90
C ILE A 131 -60.54 44.47 31.36
N ASN A 132 -59.84 44.34 32.48
CA ASN A 132 -58.93 45.38 32.95
C ASN A 132 -57.58 45.31 32.23
N SER A 133 -57.01 44.10 32.18
CA SER A 133 -55.75 43.78 31.50
C SER A 133 -55.56 42.27 31.39
N GLY A 134 -54.59 41.81 30.61
CA GLY A 134 -54.18 40.41 30.63
C GLY A 134 -53.01 40.13 29.69
N THR A 135 -52.55 38.89 29.69
CA THR A 135 -51.46 38.40 28.84
C THR A 135 -51.73 36.96 28.39
N LEU A 136 -51.41 36.65 27.15
CA LEU A 136 -51.19 35.26 26.70
C LEU A 136 -49.69 34.99 26.64
N SER A 137 -49.25 33.85 27.16
CA SER A 137 -47.89 33.36 26.96
C SER A 137 -47.92 32.24 25.92
N ASN A 138 -47.14 32.44 24.86
CA ASN A 138 -47.08 31.56 23.69
C ASN A 138 -45.76 30.80 23.68
N ILE A 139 -45.79 29.51 23.35
CA ILE A 139 -44.59 28.77 22.96
C ILE A 139 -44.60 28.64 21.43
N SER A 140 -43.61 29.27 20.82
CA SER A 140 -43.29 29.07 19.41
C SER A 140 -42.55 27.74 19.27
N TYR A 141 -43.21 26.73 18.70
CA TYR A 141 -42.57 25.47 18.30
C TYR A 141 -42.44 25.46 16.78
N ALA A 142 -41.31 25.94 16.27
CA ALA A 142 -40.89 25.63 14.91
C ALA A 142 -39.38 25.81 14.79
N ALA A 143 -38.61 24.73 15.01
CA ALA A 143 -37.71 24.39 13.93
C ALA A 143 -38.65 23.97 12.79
N ASP A 144 -38.75 24.80 11.75
CA ASP A 144 -39.55 24.50 10.56
C ASP A 144 -39.29 23.04 10.15
N GLN A 145 -40.32 22.25 9.87
CA GLN A 145 -40.18 20.86 9.42
C GLN A 145 -39.17 20.75 8.26
N ALA A 146 -39.14 21.77 7.39
CA ALA A 146 -38.14 21.89 6.33
C ALA A 146 -36.69 21.93 6.85
N THR A 147 -36.45 22.58 7.99
CA THR A 147 -35.13 22.64 8.65
C THR A 147 -34.71 21.27 9.20
N ALA A 148 -35.65 20.52 9.79
CA ALA A 148 -35.37 19.17 10.29
C ALA A 148 -35.07 18.18 9.15
N GLU A 149 -35.82 18.27 8.05
CA GLU A 149 -35.59 17.45 6.86
C GLU A 149 -34.25 17.78 6.19
N ALA A 150 -33.88 19.06 6.09
CA ALA A 150 -32.58 19.48 5.60
C ALA A 150 -31.42 19.00 6.48
N ALA A 151 -31.58 19.05 7.80
CA ALA A 151 -30.59 18.52 8.75
C ALA A 151 -30.41 17.00 8.59
N LYS A 152 -31.51 16.25 8.45
CA LYS A 152 -31.47 14.81 8.20
C LYS A 152 -30.76 14.48 6.87
N ALA A 153 -31.09 15.19 5.80
CA ALA A 153 -30.45 15.01 4.50
C ALA A 153 -28.93 15.28 4.58
N SER A 154 -28.52 16.30 5.33
CA SER A 154 -27.11 16.62 5.56
C SER A 154 -26.40 15.52 6.36
N ALA A 155 -27.05 14.95 7.37
CA ALA A 155 -26.50 13.83 8.14
C ALA A 155 -26.36 12.55 7.29
N ASP A 156 -27.34 12.24 6.45
CA ASP A 156 -27.28 11.09 5.55
C ASP A 156 -26.18 11.25 4.48
N ALA A 157 -25.98 12.46 3.96
CA ALA A 157 -24.88 12.79 3.06
C ALA A 157 -23.52 12.60 3.76
N ALA A 158 -23.35 13.13 4.98
CA ALA A 158 -22.13 12.96 5.77
C ALA A 158 -21.83 11.48 6.08
N LYS A 159 -22.85 10.69 6.40
CA LYS A 159 -22.72 9.24 6.60
C LYS A 159 -22.25 8.53 5.34
N THR A 160 -22.79 8.91 4.17
CA THR A 160 -22.39 8.35 2.88
C THR A 160 -20.92 8.66 2.57
N GLU A 161 -20.49 9.91 2.77
CA GLU A 161 -19.09 10.30 2.59
C GLU A 161 -18.14 9.56 3.55
N ALA A 162 -18.55 9.36 4.81
CA ALA A 162 -17.76 8.58 5.76
C ALA A 162 -17.57 7.12 5.33
N ILE A 163 -18.61 6.49 4.75
CA ILE A 163 -18.53 5.13 4.19
C ILE A 163 -17.58 5.09 2.99
N ASN A 164 -17.68 6.06 2.08
CA ASN A 164 -16.80 6.17 0.92
C ASN A 164 -15.33 6.33 1.35
N ALA A 165 -15.06 7.19 2.33
CA ALA A 165 -13.73 7.39 2.89
C ALA A 165 -13.18 6.11 3.55
N LYS A 166 -14.01 5.36 4.29
CA LYS A 166 -13.62 4.06 4.85
C LYS A 166 -13.25 3.05 3.76
N ASN A 167 -14.08 2.92 2.73
CA ASN A 167 -13.83 1.99 1.63
C ASN A 167 -12.53 2.34 0.89
N ALA A 168 -12.28 3.62 0.64
CA ALA A 168 -11.02 4.08 0.04
C ALA A 168 -9.79 3.74 0.91
N ALA A 169 -9.91 3.89 2.24
CA ALA A 169 -8.86 3.50 3.18
C ALA A 169 -8.60 1.98 3.18
N ASP A 170 -9.65 1.17 3.13
CA ASP A 170 -9.55 -0.30 3.05
C ASP A 170 -8.88 -0.75 1.74
N THR A 171 -9.23 -0.11 0.61
CA THR A 171 -8.55 -0.32 -0.68
C THR A 171 -7.08 0.05 -0.60
N ALA A 172 -6.74 1.22 -0.04
CA ALA A 172 -5.35 1.67 0.11
C ALA A 172 -4.53 0.72 1.00
N ALA A 173 -5.12 0.20 2.09
CA ALA A 173 -4.49 -0.79 2.96
C ALA A 173 -4.18 -2.10 2.20
N THR A 174 -5.11 -2.55 1.36
CA THR A 174 -4.93 -3.75 0.51
C THR A 174 -3.80 -3.54 -0.51
N ILE A 175 -3.77 -2.39 -1.20
CA ILE A 175 -2.71 -2.05 -2.15
C ILE A 175 -1.34 -2.04 -1.45
N ALA A 176 -1.25 -1.46 -0.25
CA ALA A 176 -0.01 -1.43 0.53
C ALA A 176 0.46 -2.82 0.95
N ALA A 177 -0.46 -3.72 1.33
CA ALA A 177 -0.14 -5.11 1.66
C ALA A 177 0.41 -5.88 0.45
N ASN A 178 -0.23 -5.72 -0.72
CA ASN A 178 0.22 -6.32 -1.97
C ASN A 178 1.61 -5.80 -2.38
N ALA A 179 1.82 -4.49 -2.29
CA ALA A 179 3.13 -3.88 -2.58
C ALA A 179 4.24 -4.43 -1.67
N LYS A 180 3.95 -4.60 -0.37
CA LYS A 180 4.89 -5.23 0.56
C LYS A 180 5.22 -6.68 0.16
N ALA A 181 4.21 -7.48 -0.18
CA ALA A 181 4.41 -8.86 -0.60
C ALA A 181 5.28 -8.96 -1.86
N SER A 182 5.05 -8.08 -2.86
CA SER A 182 5.89 -8.00 -4.05
C SER A 182 7.33 -7.59 -3.73
N ALA A 183 7.54 -6.66 -2.80
CA ALA A 183 8.88 -6.26 -2.35
C ALA A 183 9.62 -7.40 -1.63
N ASP A 184 8.92 -8.15 -0.76
CA ASP A 184 9.50 -9.31 -0.06
C ASP A 184 9.88 -10.43 -1.05
N ALA A 185 9.06 -10.67 -2.08
CA ALA A 185 9.36 -11.63 -3.14
C ALA A 185 10.57 -11.20 -3.99
N ALA A 186 10.67 -9.90 -4.32
CA ALA A 186 11.83 -9.34 -5.01
C ALA A 186 13.12 -9.48 -4.19
N LYS A 187 13.06 -9.19 -2.88
CA LYS A 187 14.20 -9.40 -1.97
C LYS A 187 14.65 -10.86 -1.93
N THR A 188 13.71 -11.80 -1.78
CA THR A 188 14.01 -13.24 -1.77
C THR A 188 14.68 -13.70 -3.07
N SER A 189 14.22 -13.16 -4.21
CA SER A 189 14.81 -13.45 -5.52
C SER A 189 16.23 -12.91 -5.65
N ALA A 190 16.48 -11.69 -5.14
CA ALA A 190 17.81 -11.09 -5.10
C ALA A 190 18.77 -11.87 -4.18
N ASP A 191 18.32 -12.27 -2.99
CA ASP A 191 19.11 -13.09 -2.06
C ASP A 191 19.47 -14.45 -2.70
N THR A 192 18.51 -15.08 -3.39
CA THR A 192 18.74 -16.34 -4.13
C THR A 192 19.77 -16.16 -5.24
N ALA A 193 19.68 -15.06 -6.00
CA ALA A 193 20.65 -14.75 -7.05
C ALA A 193 22.05 -14.51 -6.48
N ALA A 194 22.16 -13.77 -5.37
CA ALA A 194 23.43 -13.51 -4.70
C ALA A 194 24.07 -14.83 -4.20
N ALA A 195 23.27 -15.71 -3.59
CA ALA A 195 23.73 -17.04 -3.14
C ALA A 195 24.19 -17.94 -4.29
N ARG A 196 23.62 -17.80 -5.51
CA ARG A 196 24.05 -18.57 -6.69
C ARG A 196 25.36 -18.05 -7.31
N VAL A 197 25.69 -16.78 -7.11
CA VAL A 197 26.92 -16.16 -7.63
C VAL A 197 28.11 -16.38 -6.69
N TRP A 198 27.86 -16.74 -5.44
CA TRP A 198 28.87 -16.95 -4.42
C TRP A 198 28.97 -18.43 -4.00
N ASP A 199 30.14 -19.01 -4.16
CA ASP A 199 30.45 -20.34 -3.61
C ASP A 199 30.90 -20.18 -2.16
N SER A 200 30.05 -20.61 -1.22
CA SER A 200 30.35 -20.54 0.22
C SER A 200 31.38 -21.57 0.68
N VAL A 201 31.54 -22.68 -0.05
CA VAL A 201 32.52 -23.72 0.28
C VAL A 201 33.92 -23.22 -0.06
N GLU A 202 34.07 -22.62 -1.24
CA GLU A 202 35.34 -22.05 -1.67
C GLU A 202 35.58 -20.61 -1.20
N SER A 203 34.56 -19.96 -0.63
CA SER A 203 34.57 -18.53 -0.27
C SER A 203 34.99 -17.64 -1.44
N LYS A 204 34.44 -17.92 -2.63
CA LYS A 204 34.80 -17.26 -3.89
C LYS A 204 33.58 -16.93 -4.72
N SER A 205 33.70 -15.89 -5.54
CA SER A 205 32.70 -15.59 -6.56
C SER A 205 32.82 -16.52 -7.76
N ALA A 206 31.71 -16.76 -8.47
CA ALA A 206 31.70 -17.49 -9.73
C ALA A 206 32.71 -16.90 -10.76
N ALA A 207 32.91 -15.58 -10.77
CA ALA A 207 33.90 -14.93 -11.63
C ALA A 207 35.35 -15.30 -11.24
N THR A 208 35.63 -15.41 -9.94
CA THR A 208 36.92 -15.85 -9.42
C THR A 208 37.19 -17.30 -9.83
N LEU A 209 36.21 -18.19 -9.64
CA LEU A 209 36.32 -19.60 -10.03
C LEU A 209 36.52 -19.76 -11.55
N ALA A 210 35.80 -18.99 -12.37
CA ALA A 210 35.96 -19.01 -13.82
C ALA A 210 37.36 -18.55 -14.25
N LYS A 211 37.93 -17.52 -13.59
CA LYS A 211 39.30 -17.08 -13.84
C LYS A 211 40.30 -18.17 -13.48
N GLU A 212 40.17 -18.80 -12.32
CA GLU A 212 41.06 -19.88 -11.88
C GLU A 212 41.00 -21.09 -12.80
N ALA A 213 39.81 -21.48 -13.27
CA ALA A 213 39.64 -22.57 -14.23
C ALA A 213 40.34 -22.27 -15.56
N ARG A 214 40.20 -21.04 -16.07
CA ARG A 214 40.90 -20.58 -17.29
C ARG A 214 42.41 -20.59 -17.10
N ASP A 215 42.90 -20.09 -15.98
CA ASP A 215 44.34 -19.99 -15.70
C ASP A 215 44.95 -21.40 -15.57
N LYS A 216 44.26 -22.35 -14.91
CA LYS A 216 44.65 -23.78 -14.89
C LYS A 216 44.62 -24.43 -16.27
N ALA A 217 43.64 -24.10 -17.12
CA ALA A 217 43.58 -24.61 -18.49
C ALA A 217 44.78 -24.13 -19.34
N ASN A 218 45.17 -22.86 -19.17
CA ASN A 218 46.36 -22.31 -19.83
C ASN A 218 47.64 -22.99 -19.35
N GLN A 219 47.77 -23.24 -18.03
CA GLN A 219 48.90 -24.00 -17.49
C GLN A 219 48.98 -25.41 -18.10
N ALA A 220 47.85 -26.13 -18.14
CA ALA A 220 47.79 -27.47 -18.74
C ALA A 220 48.19 -27.44 -20.23
N LEU A 221 47.79 -26.41 -20.98
CA LEU A 221 48.20 -26.24 -22.37
C LEU A 221 49.73 -26.08 -22.50
N THR A 222 50.34 -25.26 -21.64
CA THR A 222 51.80 -25.11 -21.60
C THR A 222 52.50 -26.43 -21.29
N GLU A 223 52.00 -27.19 -20.32
CA GLU A 223 52.55 -28.50 -19.96
C GLU A 223 52.44 -29.51 -21.13
N ILE A 224 51.32 -29.53 -21.84
CA ILE A 224 51.13 -30.37 -23.04
C ILE A 224 52.13 -30.02 -24.15
N LEU A 225 52.38 -28.73 -24.39
CA LEU A 225 53.37 -28.29 -25.37
C LEU A 225 54.79 -28.73 -24.98
N ASN A 226 55.13 -28.69 -23.69
CA ASN A 226 56.40 -29.17 -23.19
C ASN A 226 56.56 -30.69 -23.35
N VAL A 227 55.50 -31.46 -23.11
CA VAL A 227 55.49 -32.91 -23.37
C VAL A 227 55.69 -33.18 -24.86
N LYS A 228 54.98 -32.47 -25.74
CA LYS A 228 55.12 -32.61 -27.20
C LYS A 228 56.57 -32.40 -27.66
N VAL A 229 57.25 -31.42 -27.09
CA VAL A 229 58.67 -31.14 -27.38
C VAL A 229 59.60 -32.25 -26.86
N SER A 230 59.24 -32.88 -25.75
CA SER A 230 60.04 -33.93 -25.10
C SER A 230 59.89 -35.32 -25.75
N ILE A 231 58.93 -35.51 -26.65
CA ILE A 231 58.79 -36.77 -27.39
C ILE A 231 59.96 -36.88 -28.39
N GLY A 232 60.88 -37.78 -28.09
CA GLY A 232 62.02 -38.10 -28.95
C GLY A 232 61.60 -38.68 -30.30
N PRO A 233 62.45 -38.58 -31.32
CA PRO A 233 62.21 -39.23 -32.60
C PRO A 233 62.23 -40.76 -32.46
N LEU A 234 61.69 -41.47 -33.46
CA LEU A 234 61.76 -42.93 -33.55
C LEU A 234 62.58 -43.31 -34.78
N ILE A 235 63.72 -43.99 -34.57
CA ILE A 235 64.48 -44.60 -35.67
C ILE A 235 63.79 -45.90 -36.06
N LEU A 236 63.25 -45.95 -37.28
CA LEU A 236 62.55 -47.09 -37.84
C LEU A 236 63.51 -48.09 -38.50
N LYS A 237 64.57 -47.59 -39.13
CA LYS A 237 65.59 -48.41 -39.81
C LYS A 237 66.93 -47.70 -39.86
N VAL A 238 68.01 -48.44 -39.67
CA VAL A 238 69.39 -48.05 -39.97
C VAL A 238 69.93 -48.97 -41.06
N SER A 239 70.54 -48.43 -42.12
CA SER A 239 71.11 -49.24 -43.19
C SER A 239 72.26 -48.55 -43.90
N GLY A 240 73.16 -49.33 -44.50
CA GLY A 240 74.11 -48.80 -45.47
C GLY A 240 73.40 -48.25 -46.70
N ARG A 241 74.03 -47.27 -47.37
CA ARG A 241 73.53 -46.74 -48.64
C ARG A 241 73.32 -47.89 -49.64
N ASN A 242 72.19 -47.87 -50.35
CA ASN A 242 71.77 -48.95 -51.26
C ASN A 242 71.67 -50.34 -50.57
N ASN A 243 71.37 -50.38 -49.27
CA ASN A 243 71.34 -51.58 -48.44
C ASN A 243 72.68 -52.33 -48.36
N ALA A 244 73.80 -51.63 -48.51
CA ALA A 244 75.12 -52.22 -48.29
C ALA A 244 75.24 -52.77 -46.85
N THR A 245 75.94 -53.89 -46.69
CA THR A 245 76.25 -54.54 -45.41
C THR A 245 77.76 -54.71 -45.18
N CYS A 246 78.58 -54.38 -46.18
CA CYS A 246 80.03 -54.46 -46.11
C CYS A 246 80.73 -53.32 -46.86
N THR A 247 82.01 -53.09 -46.55
CA THR A 247 82.88 -52.10 -47.20
C THR A 247 84.31 -52.61 -47.27
N ARG A 248 85.06 -52.18 -48.30
CA ARG A 248 86.53 -52.32 -48.34
C ARG A 248 87.23 -51.05 -47.85
N ALA A 249 86.51 -49.93 -47.81
CA ALA A 249 87.05 -48.64 -47.41
C ALA A 249 87.23 -48.55 -45.89
N THR A 250 87.89 -47.49 -45.43
CA THR A 250 87.96 -47.11 -44.00
C THR A 250 86.74 -46.29 -43.56
N SER A 251 85.74 -46.18 -44.43
CA SER A 251 84.49 -45.46 -44.21
C SER A 251 83.27 -46.25 -44.71
N PHE A 252 82.10 -45.88 -44.22
CA PHE A 252 80.81 -46.47 -44.58
C PHE A 252 79.69 -45.43 -44.62
N ASP A 253 78.98 -45.39 -45.74
CA ASP A 253 77.84 -44.49 -45.95
C ASP A 253 76.57 -45.08 -45.36
N VAL A 254 75.93 -44.32 -44.46
CA VAL A 254 74.75 -44.72 -43.69
C VAL A 254 73.57 -43.84 -44.05
N VAL A 255 72.40 -44.46 -44.17
CA VAL A 255 71.11 -43.79 -44.29
C VAL A 255 70.16 -44.34 -43.23
N ILE A 256 69.22 -43.52 -42.77
CA ILE A 256 68.23 -43.92 -41.78
C ILE A 256 66.81 -43.63 -42.27
N GLN A 257 65.85 -44.40 -41.77
CA GLN A 257 64.43 -44.05 -41.79
C GLN A 257 64.03 -43.72 -40.35
N ALA A 258 63.48 -42.54 -40.13
CA ALA A 258 63.07 -42.10 -38.81
C ALA A 258 61.78 -41.26 -38.87
N SER A 259 60.95 -41.37 -37.83
CA SER A 259 59.78 -40.52 -37.63
C SER A 259 60.08 -39.46 -36.57
N GLY A 260 59.74 -38.21 -36.84
CA GLY A 260 59.96 -37.09 -35.93
C GLY A 260 61.41 -36.59 -35.82
N ALA A 261 62.38 -37.22 -36.47
CA ALA A 261 63.75 -36.71 -36.54
C ALA A 261 63.91 -35.73 -37.69
N THR A 262 64.69 -34.67 -37.48
CA THR A 262 65.08 -33.70 -38.52
C THR A 262 66.48 -33.98 -39.05
N GLU A 263 67.38 -34.44 -38.18
CA GLU A 263 68.79 -34.67 -38.49
C GLU A 263 69.31 -35.95 -37.82
N PHE A 264 70.38 -36.52 -38.37
CA PHE A 264 71.11 -37.64 -37.78
C PHE A 264 72.62 -37.54 -37.98
N ARG A 265 73.36 -38.24 -37.14
CA ARG A 265 74.82 -38.41 -37.26
C ARG A 265 75.23 -39.83 -36.91
N VAL A 266 76.43 -40.22 -37.34
CA VAL A 266 76.92 -41.60 -37.20
C VAL A 266 78.36 -41.64 -36.72
N LYS A 267 78.74 -42.73 -36.05
CA LYS A 267 80.15 -43.07 -35.78
C LYS A 267 80.34 -44.57 -35.93
N ALA A 268 81.53 -45.01 -36.31
CA ALA A 268 81.91 -46.42 -36.24
C ALA A 268 82.70 -46.68 -34.95
N ASP A 269 82.38 -47.78 -34.27
CA ASP A 269 83.05 -48.26 -33.06
C ASP A 269 83.29 -47.14 -32.03
N THR A 270 84.57 -46.88 -31.71
CA THR A 270 85.01 -45.81 -30.81
C THR A 270 85.46 -44.54 -31.52
N GLY A 271 85.17 -44.42 -32.82
CA GLY A 271 85.53 -43.28 -33.66
C GLY A 271 84.74 -42.00 -33.33
N SER A 272 85.07 -40.93 -34.05
CA SER A 272 84.38 -39.64 -33.93
C SER A 272 83.01 -39.69 -34.59
N TRP A 273 82.06 -38.93 -34.03
CA TRP A 273 80.79 -38.65 -34.66
C TRP A 273 80.98 -37.82 -35.94
N SER A 274 80.20 -38.12 -36.97
CA SER A 274 80.04 -37.25 -38.12
C SER A 274 79.34 -35.94 -37.72
N GLU A 275 79.36 -34.97 -38.63
CA GLU A 275 78.43 -33.84 -38.58
C GLU A 275 76.98 -34.34 -38.64
N TRP A 276 76.07 -33.51 -38.10
CA TRP A 276 74.63 -33.72 -38.24
C TRP A 276 74.23 -33.45 -39.69
N VAL A 277 73.53 -34.40 -40.31
CA VAL A 277 72.97 -34.27 -41.66
C VAL A 277 71.46 -34.46 -41.64
N PRO A 278 70.69 -33.84 -42.56
CA PRO A 278 69.23 -34.04 -42.61
C PRO A 278 68.84 -35.50 -42.79
N VAL A 279 67.75 -35.94 -42.15
CA VAL A 279 67.18 -37.27 -42.40
C VAL A 279 66.81 -37.40 -43.88
N GLY A 280 67.17 -38.54 -44.50
CA GLY A 280 67.06 -38.76 -45.95
C GLY A 280 68.35 -38.45 -46.72
N SER A 281 69.34 -37.81 -46.08
CA SER A 281 70.71 -37.67 -46.60
C SER A 281 71.60 -38.84 -46.21
N VAL A 282 72.87 -38.81 -46.62
CA VAL A 282 73.89 -39.81 -46.26
C VAL A 282 74.81 -39.22 -45.20
N ALA A 283 75.06 -39.98 -44.13
CA ALA A 283 76.11 -39.70 -43.16
C ALA A 283 77.22 -40.76 -43.28
N THR A 284 78.48 -40.35 -43.27
CA THR A 284 79.60 -41.28 -43.45
C THR A 284 80.28 -41.56 -42.11
N ALA A 285 80.21 -42.82 -41.66
CA ALA A 285 81.00 -43.30 -40.53
C ALA A 285 82.44 -43.53 -40.99
N THR A 286 83.42 -43.04 -40.22
CA THR A 286 84.85 -43.20 -40.51
C THR A 286 85.55 -43.95 -39.38
N GLY A 287 86.79 -44.39 -39.61
CA GLY A 287 87.58 -45.10 -38.60
C GLY A 287 87.38 -46.62 -38.59
N ILE A 288 86.85 -47.19 -39.67
CA ILE A 288 86.67 -48.64 -39.82
C ILE A 288 88.03 -49.27 -40.21
N ILE A 289 88.75 -49.79 -39.22
CA ILE A 289 90.13 -50.31 -39.36
C ILE A 289 90.17 -51.81 -39.03
N GLY A 290 90.84 -52.59 -39.88
CA GLY A 290 90.91 -54.05 -39.77
C GLY A 290 89.74 -54.75 -40.46
N SER A 291 89.94 -55.99 -40.90
CA SER A 291 88.85 -56.81 -41.45
C SER A 291 88.01 -57.38 -40.32
N GLY A 292 86.69 -57.48 -40.51
CA GLY A 292 85.79 -58.02 -39.50
C GLY A 292 84.49 -57.24 -39.35
N ALA A 293 83.73 -57.56 -38.30
CA ALA A 293 82.50 -56.86 -37.96
C ALA A 293 82.79 -55.56 -37.19
N HIS A 294 82.17 -54.47 -37.62
CA HIS A 294 82.20 -53.16 -36.99
C HIS A 294 80.79 -52.73 -36.62
N THR A 295 80.65 -51.98 -35.54
CA THR A 295 79.36 -51.42 -35.10
C THR A 295 79.28 -49.97 -35.49
N VAL A 296 78.28 -49.60 -36.28
CA VAL A 296 77.96 -48.20 -36.56
C VAL A 296 76.85 -47.76 -35.63
N TYR A 297 77.12 -46.76 -34.81
CA TYR A 297 76.15 -46.10 -33.95
C TYR A 297 75.51 -44.92 -34.69
N VAL A 298 74.23 -44.70 -34.43
CA VAL A 298 73.42 -43.62 -34.99
C VAL A 298 72.79 -42.83 -33.84
N GLU A 299 72.84 -41.51 -33.95
CA GLU A 299 71.99 -40.61 -33.18
C GLU A 299 71.10 -39.84 -34.14
N ALA A 300 69.80 -39.80 -33.87
CA ALA A 300 68.83 -38.97 -34.57
C ALA A 300 68.25 -37.96 -33.58
N ARG A 301 68.01 -36.72 -34.01
CA ARG A 301 67.39 -35.68 -33.18
C ARG A 301 66.25 -34.99 -33.90
N ASN A 302 65.25 -34.55 -33.14
CA ASN A 302 64.20 -33.67 -33.65
C ASN A 302 64.63 -32.18 -33.57
N ALA A 303 63.81 -31.28 -34.09
CA ALA A 303 64.07 -29.83 -34.07
C ALA A 303 64.18 -29.24 -32.65
N ALA A 304 63.60 -29.91 -31.66
CA ALA A 304 63.63 -29.49 -30.26
C ALA A 304 64.77 -30.13 -29.46
N GLY A 305 65.64 -30.90 -30.12
CA GLY A 305 66.82 -31.51 -29.52
C GLY A 305 66.58 -32.83 -28.79
N ALA A 306 65.35 -33.37 -28.77
CA ALA A 306 65.11 -34.71 -28.24
C ALA A 306 65.75 -35.76 -29.17
N MET A 307 66.40 -36.76 -28.59
CA MET A 307 67.27 -37.69 -29.31
C MET A 307 66.75 -39.13 -29.27
N ALA A 308 67.16 -39.91 -30.26
CA ALA A 308 67.06 -41.37 -30.26
C ALA A 308 68.35 -41.98 -30.79
N THR A 309 68.66 -43.19 -30.33
CA THR A 309 69.87 -43.92 -30.72
C THR A 309 69.51 -45.20 -31.45
N GLY A 310 70.31 -45.58 -32.43
CA GLY A 310 70.23 -46.84 -33.14
C GLY A 310 71.62 -47.36 -33.46
N GLN A 311 71.71 -48.57 -34.01
CA GLN A 311 72.97 -49.12 -34.47
C GLN A 311 72.78 -50.12 -35.60
N MET A 312 73.84 -50.39 -36.35
CA MET A 312 73.91 -51.50 -37.30
C MET A 312 75.30 -52.11 -37.32
N THR A 313 75.39 -53.36 -37.77
CA THR A 313 76.67 -54.03 -38.03
C THR A 313 77.07 -53.87 -39.50
N VAL A 314 78.32 -53.55 -39.75
CA VAL A 314 78.94 -53.52 -41.08
C VAL A 314 80.17 -54.41 -41.10
N PHE A 315 80.41 -55.13 -42.19
CA PHE A 315 81.62 -55.95 -42.34
C PHE A 315 82.67 -55.24 -43.18
N LYS A 316 83.89 -55.14 -42.66
CA LYS A 316 85.05 -54.78 -43.46
C LYS A 316 85.67 -56.03 -44.07
N ILE A 317 85.75 -56.05 -45.40
CA ILE A 317 86.27 -57.17 -46.19
C ILE A 317 87.52 -56.80 -46.96
#